data_AF-A0A840INK2-F1
#
_entry.id   AF-A0A840INK2-F1
#
_cell.length_a   1.000
_cell.length_b   1.000
_cell.length_c   1.000
_cell.angle_alpha   90.00
_cell.angle_beta   90.00
_cell.angle_gamma   90.00
#
_symmetry.space_group_name_H-M   'P 1'
#
loop_
_entity.id
_entity.type
_entity.pdbx_description
1 polymer ?
#
loop_
_entity_poly.entity_id
_entity_poly.type
_entity_poly.pdbx_seq_one_letter_code
_entity_poly.pdbx_strand_id
1 'polypeptide(L)'
;MARESGSASTAAGVSSRETILNGARALIAEKGYDGMAISDLCTKSGFPPSSIYYHFGNKLGVLAALLERTFEELHALFPNPSSFDDRAPLDRLEAWFTAACASLDERPDYLRLLLVISVGPQKDSESVRATVRRIRDYAHASWVDALTPVLAPEGGRENEALIDQLAVLGQALTDGLSVANSLDGVTYRSQVTPFVALIRGLAEQRARPATKRKR
;
A
#
# COMPACT_ATOMS: atom_id res chain seq x y z
N MET A 1 23.68 53.65 11.07
CA MET A 1 23.57 52.83 9.84
C MET A 1 23.22 51.40 10.24
N ALA A 2 22.60 50.68 9.32
CA ALA A 2 21.60 49.64 9.55
C ALA A 2 22.04 48.41 10.36
N ARG A 3 21.04 47.86 11.07
CA ARG A 3 21.02 46.56 11.72
C ARG A 3 21.17 45.43 10.69
N GLU A 4 22.01 44.46 11.02
CA GLU A 4 22.11 43.17 10.35
C GLU A 4 20.84 42.35 10.63
N SER A 5 20.07 42.09 9.57
CA SER A 5 18.92 41.19 9.59
C SER A 5 19.42 39.75 9.46
N GLY A 6 19.00 38.92 10.41
CA GLY A 6 19.36 37.51 10.49
C GLY A 6 18.88 36.70 9.30
N SER A 7 19.76 35.80 8.87
CA SER A 7 19.44 34.60 8.10
C SER A 7 20.21 33.47 8.77
N ALA A 8 19.65 32.98 9.87
CA ALA A 8 20.18 31.81 10.57
C ALA A 8 19.50 30.55 10.03
N SER A 9 20.20 29.93 9.07
CA SER A 9 20.47 28.48 8.99
C SER A 9 19.31 27.51 9.27
N THR A 10 18.75 27.00 8.17
CA THR A 10 17.93 25.79 8.08
C THR A 10 18.68 24.54 8.56
N ALA A 11 18.53 24.19 9.83
CA ALA A 11 18.60 22.79 10.26
C ALA A 11 17.30 22.11 9.81
N ALA A 12 17.38 20.87 9.29
CA ALA A 12 16.28 20.15 8.66
C ALA A 12 15.11 19.85 9.62
N GLY A 13 14.25 20.85 9.84
CA GLY A 13 12.99 20.71 10.56
C GLY A 13 11.94 20.08 9.66
N VAL A 14 11.15 19.16 10.22
CA VAL A 14 9.94 18.62 9.58
C VAL A 14 9.07 19.79 9.14
N SER A 15 8.72 19.85 7.84
CA SER A 15 7.92 20.96 7.30
C SER A 15 6.55 21.04 7.99
N SER A 16 5.95 22.24 8.05
CA SER A 16 4.60 22.41 8.62
C SER A 16 3.57 21.45 8.01
N ARG A 17 3.69 21.19 6.70
CA ARG A 17 2.87 20.22 5.99
C ARG A 17 3.01 18.82 6.59
N GLU A 18 4.23 18.37 6.85
CA GLU A 18 4.50 17.04 7.41
C GLU A 18 4.04 16.89 8.86
N THR A 19 4.21 17.93 9.68
CA THR A 19 3.69 17.93 11.06
C THR A 19 2.16 17.82 11.07
N ILE A 20 1.49 18.53 10.16
CA ILE A 20 0.03 18.42 10.02
C ILE A 20 -0.38 17.01 9.58
N LEU A 21 0.27 16.43 8.57
CA LEU A 21 -0.05 15.07 8.11
C LEU A 21 0.24 14.00 9.16
N ASN A 22 1.25 14.17 10.02
CA ASN A 22 1.48 13.30 11.17
C ASN A 22 0.35 13.38 12.20
N GLY A 23 -0.13 14.60 12.49
CA GLY A 23 -1.31 14.82 13.33
C GLY A 23 -2.56 14.16 12.75
N ALA A 24 -2.77 14.29 11.43
CA ALA A 24 -3.90 13.68 10.74
C ALA A 24 -3.86 12.15 10.79
N ARG A 25 -2.70 11.53 10.51
CA ARG A 25 -2.51 10.07 10.63
C ARG A 25 -2.90 9.58 12.02
N ALA A 26 -2.41 10.24 13.07
CA ALA A 26 -2.69 9.87 14.44
C ALA A 26 -4.17 10.04 14.82
N LEU A 27 -4.81 11.14 14.40
CA LEU A 27 -6.24 11.37 14.67
C LEU A 27 -7.14 10.37 13.95
N ILE A 28 -6.83 10.03 12.70
CA ILE A 28 -7.59 9.04 11.93
C ILE A 28 -7.45 7.65 12.56
N ALA A 29 -6.26 7.28 13.02
CA ALA A 29 -6.05 6.02 13.74
C ALA A 29 -6.83 5.95 15.07
N GLU A 30 -6.96 7.08 15.77
CA GLU A 30 -7.59 7.17 17.10
C GLU A 30 -9.13 7.29 17.03
N LYS A 31 -9.65 8.12 16.11
CA LYS A 31 -11.06 8.55 16.07
C LYS A 31 -11.76 8.22 14.75
N GLY A 32 -11.06 7.62 13.79
CA GLY A 32 -11.51 7.49 12.41
C GLY A 32 -11.49 8.82 11.65
N TYR A 33 -11.68 8.76 10.33
CA TYR A 33 -11.73 9.95 9.49
C TYR A 33 -12.90 10.87 9.86
N ASP A 34 -14.10 10.33 10.05
CA ASP A 34 -15.28 11.13 10.35
C ASP A 34 -15.18 11.84 11.71
N GLY A 35 -14.61 11.17 12.71
CA GLY A 35 -14.35 11.73 14.04
C GLY A 35 -13.23 12.76 14.12
N MET A 36 -12.41 12.92 13.07
CA MET A 36 -11.37 13.95 13.02
C MET A 36 -11.95 15.32 12.63
N ALA A 37 -11.80 16.35 13.47
CA ALA A 37 -12.09 17.73 13.09
C ALA A 37 -10.83 18.52 12.71
N ILE A 38 -10.99 19.60 11.93
CA ILE A 38 -9.88 20.54 11.66
C ILE A 38 -9.38 21.18 12.96
N SER A 39 -10.26 21.40 13.95
CA SER A 39 -9.88 21.86 15.28
C SER A 39 -9.00 20.88 16.02
N ASP A 40 -9.30 19.56 15.97
CA ASP A 40 -8.41 18.53 16.54
C ASP A 40 -7.03 18.60 15.90
N LEU A 41 -6.99 18.79 14.57
CA LEU A 41 -5.76 18.87 13.81
C LEU A 41 -4.95 20.12 14.17
N CYS A 42 -5.59 21.27 14.41
CA CYS A 42 -4.94 22.47 14.92
C CYS A 42 -4.29 22.18 16.28
N THR A 43 -5.05 21.60 17.21
CA THR A 43 -4.57 21.24 18.55
C THR A 43 -3.39 20.27 18.49
N LYS A 44 -3.46 19.25 17.62
CA LYS A 44 -2.43 18.20 17.54
C LYS A 44 -1.18 18.65 16.78
N SER A 45 -1.32 19.52 15.79
CA SER A 45 -0.19 19.97 14.95
C SER A 45 0.44 21.29 15.42
N GLY A 46 -0.27 22.07 16.25
CA GLY A 46 0.15 23.41 16.69
C GLY A 46 -0.03 24.51 15.63
N PHE A 47 -0.60 24.19 14.46
CA PHE A 47 -0.82 25.16 13.39
C PHE A 47 -2.25 25.72 13.40
N PRO A 48 -2.43 27.01 13.08
CA PRO A 48 -3.76 27.61 13.00
C PRO A 48 -4.57 27.05 11.80
N PRO A 49 -5.91 27.17 11.83
CA PRO A 49 -6.77 26.69 10.74
C PRO A 49 -6.39 27.27 9.36
N SER A 50 -5.95 28.53 9.32
CA SER A 50 -5.50 29.19 8.08
C SER A 50 -4.34 28.47 7.41
N SER A 51 -3.38 27.94 8.18
CA SER A 51 -2.26 27.15 7.65
C SER A 51 -2.72 25.80 7.11
N ILE A 52 -3.66 25.14 7.78
CA ILE A 52 -4.23 23.87 7.31
C ILE A 52 -4.98 24.08 6.00
N TYR A 53 -5.86 25.09 5.94
CA TYR A 53 -6.59 25.41 4.71
C TYR A 53 -5.68 25.88 3.59
N TYR A 54 -4.61 26.62 3.90
CA TYR A 54 -3.60 26.99 2.90
C TYR A 54 -2.93 25.77 2.26
N HIS A 55 -2.52 24.78 3.07
CA HIS A 55 -1.82 23.59 2.55
C HIS A 55 -2.74 22.57 1.88
N PHE A 56 -3.96 22.42 2.38
CA PHE A 56 -4.80 21.26 2.04
C PHE A 56 -6.18 21.64 1.52
N GLY A 57 -6.57 22.91 1.58
CA GLY A 57 -7.88 23.41 1.14
C GLY A 57 -9.04 23.03 2.06
N ASN A 58 -9.20 21.74 2.38
CA ASN A 58 -10.26 21.24 3.26
C ASN A 58 -9.87 19.89 3.92
N LYS A 59 -10.74 19.35 4.77
CA LYS A 59 -10.53 18.06 5.45
C LYS A 59 -10.29 16.88 4.49
N LEU A 60 -10.97 16.85 3.33
CA LEU A 60 -10.74 15.84 2.30
C LEU A 60 -9.36 16.00 1.63
N GLY A 61 -8.88 17.23 1.45
CA GLY A 61 -7.55 17.49 0.92
C GLY A 61 -6.45 17.06 1.89
N VAL A 62 -6.67 17.17 3.21
CA VAL A 62 -5.78 16.59 4.23
C VAL A 62 -5.70 15.07 4.04
N LEU A 63 -6.85 14.41 3.85
CA LEU A 63 -6.91 12.97 3.64
C LEU A 63 -6.20 12.54 2.35
N ALA A 64 -6.47 13.22 1.24
CA ALA A 64 -5.82 12.93 -0.04
C ALA A 64 -4.30 13.12 0.04
N ALA A 65 -3.84 14.20 0.67
CA ALA A 65 -2.42 14.44 0.89
C ALA A 65 -1.77 13.40 1.82
N LEU A 66 -2.49 12.94 2.85
CA LEU A 66 -2.03 11.87 3.73
C LEU A 66 -1.92 10.53 2.99
N LEU A 67 -2.89 10.20 2.13
CA LEU A 67 -2.85 9.01 1.29
C LEU A 67 -1.68 9.06 0.31
N GLU A 68 -1.46 10.19 -0.36
CA GLU A 68 -0.35 10.36 -1.31
C GLU A 68 1.00 10.18 -0.60
N ARG A 69 1.19 10.83 0.56
CA ARG A 69 2.40 10.63 1.36
C ARG A 69 2.56 9.17 1.80
N THR A 70 1.47 8.53 2.22
CA THR A 70 1.50 7.12 2.63
C THR A 70 1.88 6.23 1.44
N PHE A 71 1.42 6.55 0.23
CA PHE A 71 1.83 5.86 -0.98
C PHE A 71 3.31 6.05 -1.29
N GLU A 72 3.85 7.26 -1.16
CA GLU A 72 5.28 7.54 -1.34
C GLU A 72 6.14 6.77 -0.32
N GLU A 73 5.73 6.78 0.96
CA GLU A 73 6.35 5.99 2.03
C GLU A 73 6.31 4.48 1.72
N LEU A 74 5.16 3.99 1.26
CA LEU A 74 4.98 2.59 0.85
C LEU A 74 5.86 2.23 -0.33
N HIS A 75 5.86 3.04 -1.38
CA HIS A 75 6.62 2.80 -2.60
C HIS A 75 8.13 2.73 -2.32
N ALA A 76 8.63 3.56 -1.40
CA ALA A 76 10.03 3.54 -0.98
C ALA A 76 10.40 2.32 -0.12
N LEU A 77 9.47 1.78 0.66
CA LEU A 77 9.70 0.68 1.61
C LEU A 77 9.35 -0.70 1.06
N PHE A 78 8.46 -0.77 0.07
CA PHE A 78 8.01 -2.04 -0.48
C PHE A 78 9.04 -2.59 -1.47
N PRO A 79 9.32 -3.90 -1.41
CA PRO A 79 10.20 -4.52 -2.37
C PRO A 79 9.57 -4.47 -3.77
N ASN A 80 10.36 -4.07 -4.75
CA ASN A 80 10.04 -4.28 -6.16
C ASN A 80 10.32 -5.76 -6.52
N PRO A 81 9.42 -6.49 -7.19
CA PRO A 81 9.68 -7.88 -7.58
C PRO A 81 10.94 -8.05 -8.43
N SER A 82 11.27 -7.07 -9.30
CA SER A 82 12.49 -7.08 -10.12
C SER A 82 13.80 -7.07 -9.31
N SER A 83 13.77 -6.68 -8.03
CA SER A 83 14.94 -6.74 -7.15
C SER A 83 15.39 -8.18 -6.83
N PHE A 84 14.64 -9.20 -7.28
CA PHE A 84 14.90 -10.62 -7.05
C PHE A 84 15.04 -11.42 -8.35
N ASP A 85 15.29 -10.75 -9.49
CA ASP A 85 15.43 -11.37 -10.82
C ASP A 85 16.63 -12.33 -10.95
N ASP A 86 17.54 -12.31 -9.97
CA ASP A 86 18.68 -13.24 -9.87
C ASP A 86 18.29 -14.65 -9.39
N ARG A 87 17.02 -14.84 -8.99
CA ARG A 87 16.49 -16.10 -8.46
C ARG A 87 15.67 -16.86 -9.49
N ALA A 88 15.51 -18.17 -9.26
CA ALA A 88 14.55 -18.97 -10.03
C ALA A 88 13.12 -18.41 -9.84
N PRO A 89 12.22 -18.52 -10.84
CA PRO A 89 10.93 -17.82 -10.83
C PRO A 89 10.10 -17.97 -9.55
N LEU A 90 10.01 -19.19 -9.01
CA LEU A 90 9.23 -19.44 -7.80
C LEU A 90 9.93 -18.92 -6.54
N ASP A 91 11.26 -19.05 -6.47
CA ASP A 91 12.07 -18.52 -5.36
C ASP A 91 12.08 -16.98 -5.36
N ARG A 92 11.98 -16.37 -6.56
CA ARG A 92 11.79 -14.93 -6.76
C ARG A 92 10.45 -14.47 -6.17
N LEU A 93 9.35 -15.14 -6.53
CA LEU A 93 8.02 -14.85 -5.98
C LEU A 93 8.00 -14.99 -4.46
N GLU A 94 8.59 -16.06 -3.93
CA GLU A 94 8.67 -16.31 -2.48
C GLU A 94 9.49 -15.23 -1.76
N ALA A 95 10.65 -14.85 -2.30
CA ALA A 95 11.50 -13.80 -1.72
C ALA A 95 10.81 -12.43 -1.72
N TRP A 96 10.20 -12.05 -2.84
CA TRP A 96 9.43 -10.82 -2.95
C TRP A 96 8.25 -10.81 -1.97
N PHE A 97 7.42 -11.86 -1.96
CA PHE A 97 6.24 -11.91 -1.11
C PHE A 97 6.61 -11.94 0.38
N THR A 98 7.71 -12.62 0.74
CA THR A 98 8.27 -12.58 2.10
C THR A 98 8.64 -11.16 2.52
N ALA A 99 9.36 -10.43 1.66
CA ALA A 99 9.76 -9.06 1.93
C ALA A 99 8.56 -8.09 1.95
N ALA A 100 7.55 -8.29 1.09
CA ALA A 100 6.35 -7.46 1.08
C ALA A 100 5.52 -7.66 2.36
N CYS A 101 5.29 -8.92 2.75
CA CYS A 101 4.68 -9.27 4.03
C CYS A 101 5.48 -8.71 5.21
N ALA A 102 6.81 -8.66 5.09
CA ALA A 102 7.67 -8.09 6.11
C ALA A 102 7.41 -6.60 6.37
N SER A 103 7.40 -5.82 5.29
CA SER A 103 7.09 -4.39 5.35
C SER A 103 5.69 -4.14 5.93
N LEU A 104 4.72 -5.02 5.64
CA LEU A 104 3.37 -4.94 6.19
C LEU A 104 3.27 -5.28 7.68
N ASP A 105 4.02 -6.28 8.15
CA ASP A 105 4.09 -6.60 9.58
C ASP A 105 4.72 -5.44 10.37
N GLU A 106 5.71 -4.74 9.82
CA GLU A 106 6.39 -3.61 10.46
C GLU A 106 5.55 -2.33 10.45
N ARG A 107 4.70 -2.15 9.42
CA ARG A 107 3.88 -0.95 9.23
C ARG A 107 2.43 -1.32 8.84
N PRO A 108 1.67 -1.95 9.75
CA PRO A 108 0.32 -2.41 9.44
C PRO A 108 -0.68 -1.26 9.28
N ASP A 109 -0.35 -0.04 9.74
CA ASP A 109 -1.20 1.14 9.60
C ASP A 109 -1.43 1.56 8.14
N TYR A 110 -0.52 1.19 7.23
CA TYR A 110 -0.58 1.58 5.83
C TYR A 110 -1.78 0.98 5.09
N LEU A 111 -1.97 -0.35 5.16
CA LEU A 111 -3.15 -0.98 4.55
C LEU A 111 -4.43 -0.63 5.32
N ARG A 112 -4.38 -0.48 6.64
CA ARG A 112 -5.56 -0.08 7.44
C ARG A 112 -6.11 1.27 7.00
N LEU A 113 -5.23 2.27 6.82
CA LEU A 113 -5.64 3.59 6.32
C LEU A 113 -6.30 3.48 4.94
N LEU A 114 -5.68 2.73 4.02
CA LEU A 114 -6.22 2.49 2.69
C LEU A 114 -7.61 1.84 2.74
N LEU A 115 -7.79 0.82 3.59
CA LEU A 115 -9.06 0.10 3.73
C LEU A 115 -10.16 0.97 4.32
N VAL A 116 -9.89 1.66 5.43
CA VAL A 116 -10.84 2.59 6.07
C VAL A 116 -11.36 3.62 5.07
N ILE A 117 -10.49 4.11 4.20
CA ILE A 117 -10.87 5.11 3.20
C ILE A 117 -11.60 4.49 2.01
N SER A 118 -11.23 3.27 1.62
CA SER A 118 -11.84 2.56 0.49
C SER A 118 -13.29 2.14 0.73
N VAL A 119 -13.70 2.01 1.99
CA VAL A 119 -15.06 1.58 2.37
C VAL A 119 -15.93 2.69 2.99
N GLY A 120 -15.33 3.84 3.34
CA GLY A 120 -16.03 4.96 3.94
C GLY A 120 -16.82 5.83 2.94
N PRO A 121 -17.70 6.75 3.42
CA PRO A 121 -18.49 7.63 2.56
C PRO A 121 -17.65 8.54 1.64
N GLN A 122 -16.41 8.84 2.04
CA GLN A 122 -15.43 9.62 1.30
C GLN A 122 -14.84 8.90 0.09
N LYS A 123 -15.05 7.59 -0.06
CA LYS A 123 -14.52 6.78 -1.17
C LYS A 123 -14.94 7.30 -2.54
N ASP A 124 -16.04 8.04 -2.62
CA ASP A 124 -16.58 8.60 -3.86
C ASP A 124 -16.13 10.05 -4.12
N SER A 125 -15.22 10.61 -3.30
CA SER A 125 -14.51 11.85 -3.62
C SER A 125 -13.48 11.59 -4.72
N GLU A 126 -13.44 12.45 -5.76
CA GLU A 126 -12.52 12.27 -6.89
C GLU A 126 -11.05 12.25 -6.46
N SER A 127 -10.64 13.15 -5.56
CA SER A 127 -9.25 13.21 -5.07
C SER A 127 -8.85 11.93 -4.34
N VAL A 128 -9.76 11.37 -3.55
CA VAL A 128 -9.54 10.13 -2.81
C VAL A 128 -9.50 8.94 -3.77
N ARG A 129 -10.46 8.85 -4.69
CA ARG A 129 -10.48 7.79 -5.71
C ARG A 129 -9.21 7.78 -6.54
N ALA A 130 -8.75 8.94 -7.00
CA ALA A 130 -7.56 9.05 -7.83
C ALA A 130 -6.32 8.52 -7.11
N THR A 131 -6.10 8.91 -5.86
CA THR A 131 -4.96 8.42 -5.07
C THR A 131 -5.09 6.93 -4.73
N VAL A 132 -6.27 6.47 -4.31
CA VAL A 132 -6.52 5.04 -4.02
C VAL A 132 -6.28 4.18 -5.26
N ARG A 133 -6.74 4.60 -6.44
CA ARG A 133 -6.48 3.89 -7.70
C ARG A 133 -4.99 3.75 -7.98
N ARG A 134 -4.21 4.83 -7.88
CA ARG A 134 -2.76 4.78 -8.08
C ARG A 134 -2.07 3.77 -7.15
N ILE A 135 -2.47 3.73 -5.87
CA ILE A 135 -1.96 2.75 -4.91
C ILE A 135 -2.31 1.31 -5.35
N ARG A 136 -3.57 1.09 -5.75
CA ARG A 136 -4.05 -0.23 -6.18
C ARG A 136 -3.42 -0.68 -7.50
N ASP A 137 -3.21 0.22 -8.44
CA ASP A 137 -2.57 -0.05 -9.73
C ASP A 137 -1.10 -0.46 -9.51
N TYR A 138 -0.38 0.23 -8.63
CA TYR A 138 0.99 -0.14 -8.26
C TYR A 138 1.07 -1.54 -7.63
N ALA A 139 0.19 -1.81 -6.66
CA ALA A 139 0.13 -3.12 -6.02
C ALA A 139 -0.24 -4.22 -7.02
N HIS A 140 -1.18 -3.96 -7.93
CA HIS A 140 -1.60 -4.90 -8.96
C HIS A 140 -0.45 -5.20 -9.92
N ALA A 141 0.24 -4.19 -10.42
CA ALA A 141 1.40 -4.35 -11.29
C ALA A 141 2.51 -5.16 -10.62
N SER A 142 2.75 -4.95 -9.32
CA SER A 142 3.74 -5.72 -8.56
C SER A 142 3.38 -7.21 -8.47
N TRP A 143 2.09 -7.53 -8.27
CA TRP A 143 1.61 -8.92 -8.30
C TRP A 143 1.76 -9.55 -9.70
N VAL A 144 1.38 -8.83 -10.75
CA VAL A 144 1.54 -9.29 -12.14
C VAL A 144 3.00 -9.58 -12.45
N ASP A 145 3.91 -8.68 -12.12
CA ASP A 145 5.36 -8.85 -12.30
C ASP A 145 5.88 -10.05 -11.49
N ALA A 146 5.45 -10.22 -10.24
CA ALA A 146 5.86 -11.35 -9.41
C ALA A 146 5.38 -12.71 -9.96
N LEU A 147 4.15 -12.78 -10.47
CA LEU A 147 3.49 -14.02 -10.91
C LEU A 147 3.86 -14.43 -12.34
N THR A 148 4.16 -13.48 -13.22
CA THR A 148 4.37 -13.73 -14.65
C THR A 148 5.47 -14.76 -14.92
N PRO A 149 6.68 -14.66 -14.32
CA PRO A 149 7.74 -15.64 -14.58
C PRO A 149 7.40 -17.06 -14.12
N VAL A 150 6.48 -17.21 -13.17
CA VAL A 150 6.07 -18.52 -12.62
C VAL A 150 5.00 -19.18 -13.47
N LEU A 151 4.00 -18.41 -13.91
CA LEU A 151 2.78 -18.94 -14.51
C LEU A 151 2.70 -18.75 -16.03
N ALA A 152 3.54 -17.88 -16.60
CA ALA A 152 3.57 -17.56 -18.02
C ALA A 152 5.00 -17.36 -18.56
N PRO A 153 5.95 -18.29 -18.32
CA PRO A 153 7.34 -18.10 -18.77
C PRO A 153 7.46 -17.94 -20.30
N GLU A 154 6.51 -18.47 -21.07
CA GLU A 154 6.44 -18.37 -22.54
C GLU A 154 5.39 -17.36 -23.03
N GLY A 155 4.71 -16.66 -22.12
CA GLY A 155 3.63 -15.69 -22.43
C GLY A 155 2.29 -16.33 -22.83
N GLY A 156 1.38 -15.51 -23.38
CA GLY A 156 0.09 -15.95 -23.96
C GLY A 156 -1.14 -15.35 -23.28
N ARG A 157 -2.16 -14.97 -24.07
CA ARG A 157 -3.35 -14.23 -23.60
C ARG A 157 -4.13 -14.94 -22.48
N GLU A 158 -4.26 -16.27 -22.53
CA GLU A 158 -4.94 -17.02 -21.46
C GLU A 158 -4.15 -16.97 -20.15
N ASN A 159 -2.82 -16.90 -20.23
CA ASN A 159 -1.97 -16.75 -19.06
C ASN A 159 -2.04 -15.34 -18.49
N GLU A 160 -2.07 -14.31 -19.34
CA GLU A 160 -2.24 -12.90 -18.94
C GLU A 160 -3.55 -12.71 -18.15
N ALA A 161 -4.68 -13.19 -18.67
CA ALA A 161 -5.96 -13.09 -17.99
C ALA A 161 -5.98 -13.82 -16.62
N LEU A 162 -5.31 -14.97 -16.52
CA LEU A 162 -5.16 -15.69 -15.26
C LEU A 162 -4.28 -14.92 -14.27
N ILE A 163 -3.16 -14.36 -14.74
CA ILE A 163 -2.25 -13.57 -13.91
C ILE A 163 -2.97 -12.34 -13.35
N ASP A 164 -3.75 -11.63 -14.16
CA ASP A 164 -4.55 -10.49 -13.70
C ASP A 164 -5.55 -10.92 -12.61
N GLN A 165 -6.23 -12.05 -12.78
CA GLN A 165 -7.16 -12.59 -11.77
C GLN A 165 -6.43 -12.97 -10.47
N LEU A 166 -5.25 -13.60 -10.57
CA LEU A 166 -4.44 -13.96 -9.42
C LEU A 166 -3.85 -12.74 -8.72
N ALA A 167 -3.53 -11.68 -9.45
CA ALA A 167 -3.11 -10.41 -8.88
C ALA A 167 -4.23 -9.77 -8.06
N VAL A 168 -5.47 -9.79 -8.55
CA VAL A 168 -6.65 -9.38 -7.77
C VAL A 168 -6.80 -10.24 -6.51
N LEU A 169 -6.64 -11.56 -6.60
CA LEU A 169 -6.72 -12.45 -5.45
C LEU A 169 -5.59 -12.21 -4.43
N GLY A 170 -4.36 -11.94 -4.89
CA GLY A 170 -3.24 -11.58 -4.03
C GLY A 170 -3.49 -10.26 -3.28
N GLN A 171 -4.06 -9.26 -3.95
CA GLN A 171 -4.48 -8.02 -3.31
C GLN A 171 -5.59 -8.25 -2.27
N ALA A 172 -6.62 -9.01 -2.62
CA ALA A 172 -7.72 -9.35 -1.72
C ALA A 172 -7.22 -10.13 -0.48
N LEU A 173 -6.25 -11.03 -0.66
CA LEU A 173 -5.59 -11.73 0.44
C LEU A 173 -4.91 -10.72 1.37
N THR A 174 -4.08 -9.80 0.86
CA THR A 174 -3.38 -8.82 1.70
C THR A 174 -4.34 -7.86 2.41
N ASP A 175 -5.44 -7.47 1.77
CA ASP A 175 -6.49 -6.66 2.39
C ASP A 175 -7.17 -7.41 3.54
N GLY A 176 -7.54 -8.67 3.31
CA GLY A 176 -8.13 -9.53 4.34
C GLY A 176 -7.18 -9.76 5.51
N LEU A 177 -5.88 -9.93 5.23
CA LEU A 177 -4.86 -10.06 6.27
C LEU A 177 -4.67 -8.77 7.06
N SER A 178 -4.87 -7.60 6.47
CA SER A 178 -4.87 -6.35 7.24
C SER A 178 -5.99 -6.31 8.28
N VAL A 179 -7.15 -6.88 7.98
CA VAL A 179 -8.27 -6.98 8.92
C VAL A 179 -7.96 -8.03 10.00
N ALA A 180 -7.54 -9.24 9.60
CA ALA A 180 -7.18 -10.31 10.53
C ALA A 180 -6.02 -9.91 11.46
N ASN A 181 -5.01 -9.20 10.95
CA ASN A 181 -3.91 -8.64 11.75
C ASN A 181 -4.42 -7.65 12.80
N SER A 182 -5.44 -6.85 12.48
CA SER A 182 -6.00 -5.87 13.40
C SER A 182 -6.87 -6.48 14.51
N LEU A 183 -7.50 -7.63 14.26
CA LEU A 183 -8.42 -8.26 15.20
C LEU A 183 -7.76 -9.40 15.99
N ASP A 184 -6.99 -10.23 15.29
CA ASP A 184 -6.50 -11.52 15.80
C ASP A 184 -4.97 -11.55 15.92
N GLY A 185 -4.27 -10.46 15.55
CA GLY A 185 -2.80 -10.38 15.61
C GLY A 185 -2.08 -11.27 14.60
N VAL A 186 -2.78 -11.79 13.59
CA VAL A 186 -2.21 -12.61 12.51
C VAL A 186 -1.14 -11.81 11.76
N THR A 187 0.06 -12.37 11.58
CA THR A 187 1.12 -11.74 10.79
C THR A 187 0.93 -12.03 9.31
N TYR A 188 1.28 -11.08 8.45
CA TYR A 188 1.28 -11.28 6.99
C TYR A 188 2.26 -12.38 6.60
N ARG A 189 3.45 -12.41 7.24
CA ARG A 189 4.46 -13.45 7.01
C ARG A 189 3.96 -14.87 7.25
N SER A 190 2.98 -15.08 8.13
CA SER A 190 2.40 -16.42 8.37
C SER A 190 1.74 -17.03 7.14
N GLN A 191 1.38 -16.22 6.14
CA GLN A 191 0.70 -16.67 4.92
C GLN A 191 1.63 -16.90 3.74
N VAL A 192 2.92 -16.61 3.86
CA VAL A 192 3.90 -16.77 2.76
C VAL A 192 3.99 -18.23 2.32
N THR A 193 4.30 -19.13 3.24
CA THR A 193 4.45 -20.57 2.93
C THR A 193 3.21 -21.19 2.29
N PRO A 194 1.98 -21.04 2.85
CA PRO A 194 0.79 -21.62 2.23
C PRO A 194 0.48 -20.99 0.86
N PHE A 195 0.67 -19.68 0.70
CA PHE A 195 0.44 -19.02 -0.59
C PHE A 195 1.42 -19.51 -1.67
N VAL A 196 2.72 -19.58 -1.36
CA VAL A 196 3.73 -20.09 -2.30
C VAL A 196 3.47 -21.55 -2.67
N ALA A 197 3.03 -22.37 -1.73
CA ALA A 197 2.63 -23.75 -2.00
C ALA A 197 1.44 -23.84 -2.97
N LEU A 198 0.44 -22.96 -2.83
CA LEU A 198 -0.70 -22.86 -3.76
C LEU A 198 -0.24 -22.49 -5.18
N ILE A 199 0.62 -21.47 -5.31
CA ILE A 199 1.14 -21.06 -6.62
C ILE A 199 2.02 -22.14 -7.26
N ARG A 200 2.87 -22.81 -6.46
CA ARG A 200 3.67 -23.96 -6.91
C ARG A 200 2.78 -25.05 -7.49
N GLY A 201 1.75 -25.47 -6.73
CA GLY A 201 0.82 -26.51 -7.18
C GLY A 201 0.09 -26.12 -8.47
N LEU A 202 -0.30 -24.85 -8.61
CA LEU A 202 -0.91 -24.35 -9.84
C LEU A 202 0.06 -24.39 -11.02
N ALA A 203 1.31 -23.96 -10.84
CA ALA A 203 2.34 -24.00 -11.87
C ALA A 203 2.63 -25.44 -12.33
N GLU A 204 2.78 -26.37 -11.39
CA GLU A 204 2.99 -27.79 -11.67
C GLU A 204 1.82 -28.42 -12.44
N GLN A 205 0.59 -28.09 -12.07
CA GLN A 205 -0.60 -28.59 -12.77
C GLN A 205 -0.65 -28.12 -14.23
N ARG A 206 -0.21 -26.88 -14.50
CA ARG A 206 -0.17 -26.29 -15.84
C ARG A 206 0.97 -26.84 -16.69
N ALA A 207 2.09 -27.20 -16.07
CA ALA A 207 3.22 -27.83 -16.77
C ALA A 207 2.93 -29.29 -17.18
N ARG A 208 1.92 -29.95 -16.59
CA ARG A 208 1.56 -31.33 -16.96
C ARG A 208 0.90 -31.35 -18.33
N PRO A 209 1.34 -32.22 -19.26
CA PRO A 209 0.66 -32.40 -20.53
C PRO A 209 -0.77 -32.88 -20.28
N ALA A 210 -1.74 -32.31 -21.01
CA ALA A 210 -3.15 -32.70 -20.91
C ALA A 210 -3.28 -34.21 -21.16
N THR A 211 -3.43 -34.99 -20.09
CA THR A 211 -3.59 -36.43 -20.17
C THR A 211 -4.85 -36.68 -20.99
N LYS A 212 -4.69 -37.28 -22.18
CA LYS A 212 -5.80 -37.70 -23.04
C LYS A 212 -6.85 -38.38 -22.17
N ARG A 213 -8.01 -37.74 -21.98
CA ARG A 213 -9.22 -38.38 -21.43
C ARG A 213 -9.52 -39.56 -22.35
N LYS A 214 -9.04 -40.76 -22.00
CA LYS A 214 -9.52 -42.00 -22.61
C LYS A 214 -10.99 -42.11 -22.21
N ARG A 215 -11.84 -42.04 -23.25
CA ARG A 215 -13.24 -42.44 -23.19
C ARG A 215 -13.34 -43.90 -22.78
#